data_AF-A0A8T6FRT4-F1
#
_entry.id   AF-A0A8T6FRT4-F1
#
_cell.length_a   1.000
_cell.length_b   1.000
_cell.length_c   1.000
_cell.angle_alpha   90.00
_cell.angle_beta   90.00
_cell.angle_gamma   90.00
#
_symmetry.space_group_name_H-M   'P 1'
#
loop_
_entity.id
_entity.type
_entity.pdbx_description
1 polymer ?
#
loop_
_entity_poly.entity_id
_entity_poly.type
_entity_poly.pdbx_seq_one_letter_code
_entity_poly.pdbx_strand_id
1 'polypeptide(L)'
;MGARRRRWPSTRWTSSARRSASRVPGCSGSTPEAPPPPTSLAAHERASVCSQRLTPERGLEHELSDPIAAARADGRTLLTEVESKQLLHDAGITVTQARLATSADEAVAAAEEFGYPAVLKVVSGDIAHKSDVGGVELGLGDGDAVRAAYDRIMAAVKAAEPDAHVGGVSVQQMADPGVEVIIGMTTDPQFGPVLAFGLGGIMVEVLKDVAFRIVPLEPRDAGQIVREIKGYPVLEGVRGQPGADIDALESMILEVSAFAEAHPEIAELDLNPVFARPDGAIAVDARVVLAEA
;
A
#
# COMPACT_ATOMS: atom_id res chain seq x y z
N MET A 1 25.84 -0.52 -28.65
CA MET A 1 24.78 -1.55 -28.76
C MET A 1 23.64 -1.09 -27.85
N GLY A 2 22.46 -0.88 -28.42
CA GLY A 2 21.41 -0.03 -27.84
C GLY A 2 20.65 -0.66 -26.68
N ALA A 3 20.60 0.06 -25.56
CA ALA A 3 19.69 -0.21 -24.45
C ALA A 3 18.25 0.07 -24.90
N ARG A 4 17.41 -0.97 -24.89
CA ARG A 4 15.97 -0.84 -25.12
C ARG A 4 15.35 -0.21 -23.88
N ARG A 5 15.17 1.12 -23.89
CA ARG A 5 14.23 1.81 -22.99
C ARG A 5 12.84 1.19 -23.18
N ARG A 6 12.32 0.49 -22.19
CA ARG A 6 10.92 0.05 -22.19
C ARG A 6 10.10 1.01 -21.35
N ARG A 7 9.32 1.84 -22.06
CA ARG A 7 8.17 2.57 -21.53
C ARG A 7 7.22 1.59 -20.85
N TRP A 8 6.51 2.11 -19.84
CA TRP A 8 5.20 1.64 -19.39
C TRP A 8 4.34 1.14 -20.56
N PRO A 9 3.44 0.15 -20.37
CA PRO A 9 2.45 -0.18 -21.40
C PRO A 9 1.66 1.08 -21.75
N SER A 10 1.93 1.60 -22.96
CA SER A 10 1.31 2.81 -23.50
C SER A 10 -0.15 2.55 -23.81
N THR A 11 -1.01 2.57 -22.80
CA THR A 11 -2.43 2.72 -23.04
C THR A 11 -2.69 4.22 -23.12
N ARG A 12 -2.97 4.71 -24.33
CA ARG A 12 -3.37 6.12 -24.55
C ARG A 12 -4.64 6.38 -23.75
N TRP A 13 -4.51 7.05 -22.61
CA TRP A 13 -5.64 7.57 -21.86
C TRP A 13 -6.05 8.91 -22.50
N THR A 14 -6.71 8.86 -23.65
CA THR A 14 -7.30 10.05 -24.26
C THR A 14 -8.59 10.37 -23.54
N SER A 15 -8.61 11.53 -22.86
CA SER A 15 -9.79 12.12 -22.25
C SER A 15 -10.90 12.33 -23.28
N SER A 16 -12.01 11.61 -23.13
CA SER A 16 -13.26 12.01 -23.78
C SER A 16 -14.45 11.65 -22.91
N ALA A 17 -14.95 12.61 -22.13
CA ALA A 17 -16.34 12.59 -21.69
C ALA A 17 -16.84 14.03 -21.56
N ARG A 18 -17.69 14.41 -22.52
CA ARG A 18 -18.43 15.67 -22.55
C ARG A 18 -19.51 15.64 -21.47
N ARG A 19 -19.75 16.82 -20.88
CA ARG A 19 -20.90 17.13 -20.04
C ARG A 19 -22.20 16.94 -20.83
N SER A 20 -23.21 16.34 -20.19
CA SER A 20 -24.60 16.70 -20.44
C SER A 20 -25.39 16.56 -19.14
N ALA A 21 -25.81 17.71 -18.61
CA ALA A 21 -26.81 17.81 -17.57
C ALA A 21 -28.20 17.64 -18.20
N SER A 22 -29.11 16.93 -17.51
CA SER A 22 -30.54 17.13 -17.71
C SER A 22 -31.31 16.77 -16.43
N ARG A 23 -32.28 17.65 -16.11
CA ARG A 23 -33.10 17.70 -14.91
C ARG A 23 -34.16 16.59 -14.84
N VAL A 24 -34.54 16.26 -13.60
CA VAL A 24 -35.73 15.50 -13.15
C VAL A 24 -37.02 16.28 -13.47
N PRO A 25 -38.21 15.64 -13.59
CA PRO A 25 -39.18 15.71 -12.47
C PRO A 25 -40.21 14.54 -12.29
N GLY A 26 -40.64 14.32 -11.03
CA GLY A 26 -41.98 13.84 -10.57
C GLY A 26 -42.28 12.33 -10.67
N CYS A 27 -43.06 11.66 -9.81
CA CYS A 27 -43.96 12.03 -8.71
C CYS A 27 -44.32 10.77 -7.85
N SER A 28 -44.60 11.02 -6.57
CA SER A 28 -45.60 10.40 -5.66
C SER A 28 -45.73 8.87 -5.53
N GLY A 29 -45.60 8.37 -4.28
CA GLY A 29 -46.11 7.06 -3.87
C GLY A 29 -45.91 6.76 -2.39
N SER A 30 -46.99 6.96 -1.62
CA SER A 30 -47.36 6.45 -0.29
C SER A 30 -46.40 5.55 0.53
N THR A 31 -46.21 5.95 1.78
CA THR A 31 -45.73 5.18 2.94
C THR A 31 -46.64 4.01 3.32
N PRO A 32 -46.08 2.97 3.96
CA PRO A 32 -46.74 2.30 5.07
C PRO A 32 -45.93 2.44 6.37
N GLU A 33 -46.71 2.61 7.43
CA GLU A 33 -46.39 2.83 8.83
C GLU A 33 -45.72 1.60 9.47
N ALA A 34 -44.64 1.82 10.24
CA ALA A 34 -43.93 0.78 10.98
C ALA A 34 -44.41 0.72 12.46
N PRO A 35 -44.49 -0.47 13.08
CA PRO A 35 -44.98 -0.62 14.46
C PRO A 35 -43.93 -0.18 15.51
N PRO A 36 -44.36 0.20 16.74
CA PRO A 36 -43.48 0.78 17.75
C PRO A 36 -42.62 -0.26 18.47
N PRO A 37 -41.43 0.12 19.00
CA PRO A 37 -40.56 -0.78 19.76
C PRO A 37 -41.00 -0.90 21.23
N PRO A 38 -40.65 -2.01 21.91
CA PRO A 38 -40.93 -2.21 23.33
C PRO A 38 -40.00 -1.42 24.25
N THR A 39 -40.51 -1.14 25.44
CA THR A 39 -39.96 -0.33 26.53
C THR A 39 -39.08 -1.13 27.51
N SER A 40 -38.10 -0.40 28.10
CA SER A 40 -37.30 -0.69 29.30
C SER A 40 -36.15 -1.71 29.14
N LEU A 41 -34.98 -1.62 29.79
CA LEU A 41 -34.54 -0.91 31.00
C LEU A 41 -32.99 -0.93 31.03
N ALA A 42 -32.38 0.09 31.63
CA ALA A 42 -31.01 0.14 32.20
C ALA A 42 -29.76 0.16 31.29
N ALA A 43 -29.07 1.32 31.24
CA ALA A 43 -27.68 1.48 31.70
C ALA A 43 -27.22 2.94 31.49
N HIS A 44 -27.20 3.72 32.58
CA HIS A 44 -26.32 4.88 32.71
C HIS A 44 -25.06 4.37 33.40
N GLU A 45 -23.87 4.54 32.80
CA GLU A 45 -22.73 5.12 33.51
C GLU A 45 -21.58 5.42 32.54
N ARG A 46 -21.05 6.62 32.69
CA ARG A 46 -19.95 7.19 31.93
C ARG A 46 -18.64 6.70 32.54
N ALA A 47 -17.71 6.25 31.70
CA ALA A 47 -16.29 6.25 32.04
C ALA A 47 -15.51 6.66 30.79
N SER A 48 -15.24 7.96 30.73
CA SER A 48 -14.16 8.55 29.96
C SER A 48 -12.85 7.89 30.38
N VAL A 49 -12.22 7.14 29.49
CA VAL A 49 -10.80 6.81 29.62
C VAL A 49 -10.08 7.50 28.47
N CYS A 50 -9.39 8.55 28.88
CA CYS A 50 -8.45 9.34 28.11
C CYS A 50 -7.51 8.42 27.32
N SER A 51 -7.56 8.53 25.99
CA SER A 51 -6.56 7.98 25.07
C SER A 51 -5.19 8.53 25.47
N GLN A 52 -4.44 7.70 26.21
CA GLN A 52 -3.04 7.97 26.48
C GLN A 52 -2.31 7.75 25.17
N ARG A 53 -1.83 8.87 24.61
CA ARG A 53 -0.84 8.88 23.53
C ARG A 53 0.34 8.02 23.97
N LEU A 54 0.44 6.84 23.39
CA LEU A 54 1.66 6.06 23.41
C LEU A 54 2.61 6.76 22.43
N THR A 55 3.49 7.60 22.97
CA THR A 55 4.72 7.98 22.28
C THR A 55 5.59 6.72 22.18
N PRO A 56 6.10 6.34 21.00
CA PRO A 56 7.06 5.25 20.92
C PRO A 56 8.34 5.68 21.62
N GLU A 57 8.72 4.93 22.66
CA GLU A 57 10.01 5.09 23.31
C GLU A 57 11.12 4.76 22.31
N ARG A 58 12.05 5.71 22.15
CA ARG A 58 13.22 5.61 21.30
C ARG A 58 14.13 4.50 21.82
N GLY A 59 14.26 3.44 21.03
CA GLY A 59 15.29 2.42 21.19
C GLY A 59 15.70 1.89 19.83
N LEU A 60 17.03 1.86 19.58
CA LEU A 60 17.74 1.43 18.38
C LEU A 60 17.99 2.52 17.31
N GLU A 61 18.88 3.45 17.67
CA GLU A 61 19.66 4.24 16.71
C GLU A 61 20.65 3.31 15.98
N HIS A 62 20.18 2.58 14.97
CA HIS A 62 21.06 2.18 13.87
C HIS A 62 21.28 3.47 13.07
N GLU A 63 22.51 3.90 12.78
CA GLU A 63 22.76 5.10 11.96
C GLU A 63 22.00 4.95 10.63
N LEU A 64 20.83 5.60 10.54
CA LEU A 64 19.90 5.50 9.43
C LEU A 64 20.54 6.26 8.26
N SER A 65 21.23 5.52 7.40
CA SER A 65 21.57 6.03 6.08
C SER A 65 20.27 6.42 5.40
N ASP A 66 20.13 7.69 5.02
CA ASP A 66 19.04 8.18 4.19
C ASP A 66 18.85 7.24 2.98
N PRO A 67 17.70 6.54 2.85
CA PRO A 67 17.49 5.57 1.78
C PRO A 67 17.67 6.15 0.37
N ILE A 68 17.35 7.44 0.19
CA ILE A 68 17.51 8.14 -1.08
C ILE A 68 19.00 8.35 -1.38
N ALA A 69 19.76 8.82 -0.40
CA ALA A 69 21.20 9.01 -0.54
C ALA A 69 21.93 7.69 -0.81
N ALA A 70 21.56 6.62 -0.10
CA ALA A 70 22.11 5.28 -0.30
C ALA A 70 21.86 4.77 -1.72
N ALA A 71 20.61 4.86 -2.20
CA ALA A 71 20.27 4.47 -3.57
C ALA A 71 21.06 5.27 -4.62
N ARG A 72 21.17 6.59 -4.46
CA ARG A 72 21.93 7.43 -5.40
C ARG A 72 23.43 7.15 -5.39
N ALA A 73 24.02 6.86 -4.22
CA ALA A 73 25.43 6.49 -4.11
C ALA A 73 25.75 5.20 -4.88
N ASP A 74 24.81 4.26 -4.91
CA ASP A 74 24.90 3.02 -5.69
C ASP A 74 24.57 3.22 -7.18
N GLY A 75 24.23 4.45 -7.61
CA GLY A 75 23.79 4.75 -8.97
C GLY A 75 22.40 4.18 -9.31
N ARG A 76 21.60 3.85 -8.30
CA ARG A 76 20.23 3.34 -8.43
C ARG A 76 19.22 4.47 -8.40
N THR A 77 18.15 4.32 -9.19
CA THR A 77 16.94 5.13 -9.06
C THR A 77 15.80 4.38 -8.37
N LEU A 78 15.87 3.05 -8.33
CA LEU A 78 14.89 2.21 -7.64
C LEU A 78 15.37 1.89 -6.23
N LEU A 79 14.55 2.24 -5.23
CA LEU A 79 14.76 1.80 -3.86
C LEU A 79 14.34 0.33 -3.72
N THR A 80 15.04 -0.40 -2.85
CA THR A 80 14.60 -1.73 -2.42
C THR A 80 13.28 -1.62 -1.65
N GLU A 81 12.58 -2.75 -1.47
CA GLU A 81 11.34 -2.76 -0.67
C GLU A 81 11.58 -2.29 0.77
N VAL A 82 12.71 -2.68 1.37
CA VAL A 82 13.07 -2.27 2.74
C VAL A 82 13.34 -0.78 2.81
N GLU A 83 14.14 -0.24 1.88
CA GLU A 83 14.40 1.21 1.75
C GLU A 83 13.12 2.01 1.52
N SER A 84 12.23 1.53 0.64
CA SER A 84 10.95 2.17 0.32
C SER A 84 10.04 2.22 1.54
N LYS A 85 9.89 1.11 2.26
CA LYS A 85 9.06 1.03 3.47
C LYS A 85 9.62 1.88 4.61
N GLN A 86 10.95 1.90 4.80
CA GLN A 86 11.59 2.76 5.79
C GLN A 86 11.29 4.24 5.51
N LEU A 87 11.50 4.67 4.27
CA LEU A 87 11.24 6.06 3.85
C LEU A 87 9.78 6.48 4.07
N LEU A 88 8.83 5.62 3.72
CA LEU A 88 7.39 5.88 3.88
C LEU A 88 6.96 5.88 5.35
N HIS A 89 7.48 4.95 6.14
CA HIS A 89 7.24 4.89 7.58
C HIS A 89 7.73 6.16 8.28
N ASP A 90 8.93 6.64 7.94
CA ASP A 90 9.51 7.86 8.49
C ASP A 90 8.71 9.12 8.09
N ALA A 91 8.01 9.06 6.95
CA ALA A 91 7.05 10.08 6.51
C ALA A 91 5.67 9.97 7.18
N GLY A 92 5.45 8.97 8.04
CA GLY A 92 4.19 8.74 8.76
C GLY A 92 3.16 7.90 8.02
N ILE A 93 3.48 7.37 6.83
CA ILE A 93 2.58 6.52 6.06
C ILE A 93 2.56 5.12 6.69
N THR A 94 1.37 4.61 6.97
CA THR A 94 1.20 3.29 7.60
C THR A 94 1.54 2.15 6.62
N VAL A 95 2.73 1.58 6.80
CA VAL A 95 3.24 0.46 6.00
C VAL A 95 3.69 -0.68 6.90
N THR A 96 3.68 -1.90 6.37
CA THR A 96 4.33 -3.04 7.05
C THR A 96 5.81 -2.77 7.23
N GLN A 97 6.33 -3.01 8.44
CA GLN A 97 7.76 -2.95 8.70
C GLN A 97 8.45 -4.18 8.10
N ALA A 98 9.67 -3.98 7.64
CA ALA A 98 10.45 -5.00 6.98
C ALA A 98 11.92 -4.92 7.39
N ARG A 99 12.56 -6.08 7.52
CA ARG A 99 14.00 -6.19 7.77
C ARG A 99 14.66 -7.01 6.68
N LEU A 100 15.81 -6.55 6.19
CA LEU A 100 16.64 -7.33 5.28
C LEU A 100 17.37 -8.42 6.09
N ALA A 101 17.27 -9.67 5.63
CA ALA A 101 18.01 -10.81 6.13
C ALA A 101 18.87 -11.40 5.01
N THR A 102 20.16 -11.55 5.27
CA THR A 102 21.15 -12.12 4.35
C THR A 102 21.47 -13.58 4.65
N SER A 103 20.87 -14.14 5.71
CA SER A 103 20.92 -15.55 6.06
C SER A 103 19.58 -16.03 6.63
N ALA A 104 19.38 -17.36 6.64
CA ALA A 104 18.21 -17.95 7.28
C ALA A 104 18.14 -17.67 8.79
N ASP A 105 19.29 -17.61 9.48
CA ASP A 105 19.35 -17.30 10.91
C ASP A 105 18.90 -15.86 11.19
N GLU A 106 19.34 -14.90 10.38
CA GLU A 106 18.86 -13.52 10.45
C GLU A 106 17.36 -13.42 10.14
N ALA A 107 16.88 -14.22 9.19
CA ALA A 107 15.47 -14.22 8.83
C ALA A 107 14.58 -14.73 9.98
N VAL A 108 15.01 -15.79 10.66
CA VAL A 108 14.33 -16.32 11.85
C VAL A 108 14.34 -15.30 12.98
N ALA A 109 15.49 -14.71 13.29
CA ALA A 109 15.59 -13.69 14.33
C ALA A 109 14.68 -12.48 14.07
N ALA A 110 14.59 -12.03 12.81
CA ALA A 110 13.68 -10.96 12.41
C ALA A 110 12.20 -11.36 12.57
N ALA A 111 11.83 -12.59 12.19
CA ALA A 111 10.47 -13.08 12.33
C ALA A 111 10.05 -13.27 13.80
N GLU A 112 10.97 -13.68 14.68
CA GLU A 112 10.73 -13.76 16.12
C GLU A 112 10.49 -12.38 16.75
N GLU A 113 11.17 -11.35 16.26
CA GLU A 113 10.97 -9.98 16.72
C GLU A 113 9.66 -9.36 16.22
N PHE A 114 9.35 -9.52 14.92
CA PHE A 114 8.12 -8.99 14.33
C PHE A 114 6.86 -9.80 14.68
N GLY A 115 7.04 -11.06 15.05
CA GLY A 115 5.95 -12.00 15.32
C GLY A 115 5.45 -12.73 14.07
N TYR A 116 4.63 -13.75 14.34
CA TYR A 116 4.09 -14.67 13.35
C TYR A 116 2.58 -14.42 13.10
N PRO A 117 2.03 -14.82 11.94
CA PRO A 117 2.74 -15.44 10.81
C PRO A 117 3.63 -14.43 10.06
N ALA A 118 4.79 -14.90 9.59
CA ALA A 118 5.76 -14.10 8.86
C ALA A 118 5.61 -14.27 7.33
N VAL A 119 6.17 -13.31 6.60
CA VAL A 119 6.27 -13.28 5.14
C VAL A 119 7.72 -13.02 4.77
N LEU A 120 8.23 -13.81 3.83
CA LEU A 120 9.55 -13.64 3.23
C LEU A 120 9.41 -13.26 1.76
N LYS A 121 10.15 -12.24 1.31
CA LYS A 121 10.18 -11.79 -0.09
C LYS A 121 11.62 -11.57 -0.55
N VAL A 122 11.98 -12.02 -1.74
CA VAL A 122 13.33 -11.78 -2.30
C VAL A 122 13.56 -10.29 -2.50
N VAL A 123 14.76 -9.81 -2.15
CA VAL A 123 15.21 -8.45 -2.42
C VAL A 123 16.26 -8.50 -3.54
N SER A 124 15.86 -8.06 -4.73
CA SER A 124 16.74 -7.95 -5.90
C SER A 124 16.24 -6.82 -6.81
N GLY A 125 17.16 -5.98 -7.29
CA GLY A 125 16.86 -4.96 -8.30
C GLY A 125 16.59 -5.54 -9.70
N ASP A 126 17.03 -6.78 -9.93
CA ASP A 126 16.88 -7.47 -11.23
C ASP A 126 15.52 -8.19 -11.34
N ILE A 127 14.83 -8.41 -10.21
CA ILE A 127 13.59 -9.19 -10.13
C ILE A 127 12.41 -8.25 -9.82
N ALA A 128 11.68 -7.87 -10.86
CA ALA A 128 10.50 -7.01 -10.71
C ALA A 128 9.28 -7.76 -10.15
N HIS A 129 9.01 -8.97 -10.66
CA HIS A 129 7.87 -9.80 -10.23
C HIS A 129 8.33 -10.96 -9.36
N LYS A 130 8.51 -10.68 -8.06
CA LYS A 130 9.04 -11.63 -7.06
C LYS A 130 8.23 -12.93 -7.01
N SER A 131 6.90 -12.83 -7.06
CA SER A 131 6.02 -14.01 -6.99
C SER A 131 6.21 -14.97 -8.17
N ASP A 132 6.50 -14.45 -9.37
CA ASP A 132 6.64 -15.26 -10.59
C ASP A 132 7.86 -16.18 -10.57
N VAL A 133 8.88 -15.79 -9.81
CA VAL A 133 10.12 -16.57 -9.65
C VAL A 133 10.15 -17.39 -8.36
N GLY A 134 9.01 -17.50 -7.67
CA GLY A 134 8.93 -18.17 -6.36
C GLY A 134 9.67 -17.41 -5.25
N GLY A 135 9.85 -16.10 -5.43
CA GLY A 135 10.54 -15.21 -4.50
C GLY A 135 9.65 -14.67 -3.37
N VAL A 136 8.49 -15.26 -3.11
CA VAL A 136 7.57 -14.84 -2.04
C VAL A 136 7.01 -16.08 -1.34
N GLU A 137 7.11 -16.11 -0.01
CA GLU A 137 6.56 -17.15 0.86
C GLU A 137 5.73 -16.47 1.97
N LEU A 138 4.48 -16.90 2.15
CA LEU A 138 3.50 -16.28 3.04
C LEU A 138 3.05 -17.27 4.14
N GLY A 139 2.51 -16.74 5.24
CA GLY A 139 1.84 -17.57 6.25
C GLY A 139 2.78 -18.46 7.06
N LEU A 140 4.03 -18.02 7.26
CA LEU A 140 5.06 -18.80 7.95
C LEU A 140 4.81 -18.75 9.45
N GLY A 141 4.47 -19.87 10.07
CA GLY A 141 3.96 -19.89 11.46
C GLY A 141 5.01 -19.94 12.55
N ASP A 142 6.26 -20.29 12.23
CA ASP A 142 7.35 -20.48 13.18
C ASP A 142 8.74 -20.35 12.51
N GLY A 143 9.80 -20.41 13.31
CA GLY A 143 11.18 -20.26 12.85
C GLY A 143 11.65 -21.37 11.90
N ASP A 144 11.16 -22.61 12.07
CA ASP A 144 11.50 -23.71 11.18
C ASP A 144 10.88 -23.49 9.79
N ALA A 145 9.63 -23.03 9.74
CA ALA A 145 8.96 -22.64 8.49
C ALA A 145 9.70 -21.47 7.80
N VAL A 146 10.17 -20.48 8.56
CA VAL A 146 10.94 -19.34 8.04
C VAL A 146 12.28 -19.79 7.45
N ARG A 147 13.04 -20.64 8.15
CA ARG A 147 14.30 -21.19 7.65
C ARG A 147 14.09 -21.97 6.35
N ALA A 148 13.09 -22.85 6.33
CA ALA A 148 12.78 -23.63 5.15
C ALA A 148 12.31 -22.75 3.98
N ALA A 149 11.56 -21.69 4.24
CA ALA A 149 11.12 -20.73 3.23
C ALA A 149 12.29 -19.91 2.65
N TYR A 150 13.23 -19.48 3.49
CA TYR A 150 14.45 -18.81 3.05
C TYR A 150 15.20 -19.67 2.01
N ASP A 151 15.47 -20.94 2.35
CA ASP A 151 16.19 -21.85 1.46
C ASP A 151 15.43 -22.10 0.14
N ARG A 152 14.09 -22.23 0.21
CA ARG A 152 13.24 -22.38 -0.98
C ARG A 152 13.31 -21.16 -1.90
N ILE A 153 13.19 -19.95 -1.35
CA ILE A 153 13.28 -18.70 -2.13
C ILE A 153 14.64 -18.60 -2.82
N MET A 154 15.73 -18.79 -2.09
CA MET A 154 17.08 -18.67 -2.65
C MET A 154 17.33 -19.70 -3.75
N ALA A 155 16.82 -20.93 -3.58
CA ALA A 155 16.92 -21.98 -4.60
C ALA A 155 16.05 -21.67 -5.84
N ALA A 156 14.81 -21.23 -5.64
CA ALA A 156 13.86 -20.92 -6.72
C ALA A 156 14.36 -19.74 -7.58
N VAL A 157 14.79 -18.66 -6.93
CA VAL A 157 15.31 -17.47 -7.61
C VAL A 157 16.56 -17.80 -8.40
N LYS A 158 17.51 -18.55 -7.82
CA LYS A 158 18.73 -18.97 -8.53
C LYS A 158 18.44 -19.87 -9.74
N ALA A 159 17.37 -20.67 -9.68
CA ALA A 159 16.97 -21.54 -10.78
C ALA A 159 16.27 -20.74 -11.90
N ALA A 160 15.45 -19.76 -11.55
CA ALA A 160 14.69 -18.94 -12.50
C ALA A 160 15.55 -17.85 -13.16
N GLU A 161 16.36 -17.14 -12.37
CA GLU A 161 17.17 -15.99 -12.78
C GLU A 161 18.62 -16.14 -12.24
N PRO A 162 19.47 -16.98 -12.86
CA PRO A 162 20.80 -17.31 -12.34
C PRO A 162 21.78 -16.13 -12.24
N ASP A 163 21.55 -15.10 -13.07
CA ASP A 163 22.40 -13.91 -13.15
C ASP A 163 21.88 -12.74 -12.29
N ALA A 164 20.76 -12.92 -11.58
CA ALA A 164 20.17 -11.88 -10.74
C ALA A 164 21.00 -11.64 -9.46
N HIS A 165 21.23 -10.37 -9.14
CA HIS A 165 21.87 -9.95 -7.90
C HIS A 165 20.85 -9.99 -6.77
N VAL A 166 20.96 -10.99 -5.90
CA VAL A 166 20.09 -11.15 -4.74
C VAL A 166 20.76 -10.55 -3.50
N GLY A 167 20.14 -9.52 -2.93
CA GLY A 167 20.61 -8.88 -1.68
C GLY A 167 20.21 -9.62 -0.41
N GLY A 168 19.30 -10.59 -0.52
CA GLY A 168 18.77 -11.38 0.60
C GLY A 168 17.24 -11.51 0.50
N VAL A 169 16.59 -11.62 1.65
CA VAL A 169 15.13 -11.61 1.76
C VAL A 169 14.67 -10.52 2.71
N SER A 170 13.56 -9.87 2.37
CA SER A 170 12.80 -9.03 3.26
C SER A 170 11.93 -9.92 4.15
N VAL A 171 12.04 -9.75 5.46
CA VAL A 171 11.20 -10.39 6.47
C VAL A 171 10.24 -9.35 7.02
N GLN A 172 8.95 -9.70 7.07
CA GLN A 172 7.90 -8.84 7.59
C GLN A 172 6.81 -9.69 8.27
N GLN A 173 6.06 -9.09 9.19
CA GLN A 173 4.84 -9.70 9.69
C GLN A 173 3.77 -9.74 8.59
N MET A 174 2.98 -10.81 8.54
CA MET A 174 1.81 -10.90 7.66
C MET A 174 0.68 -10.03 8.21
N ALA A 175 0.29 -9.00 7.46
CA ALA A 175 -0.88 -8.20 7.81
C ALA A 175 -2.17 -9.01 7.59
N ASP A 176 -3.17 -8.80 8.46
CA ASP A 176 -4.50 -9.35 8.24
C ASP A 176 -5.07 -8.85 6.91
N PRO A 177 -5.74 -9.73 6.14
CA PRO A 177 -6.27 -9.36 4.83
C PRO A 177 -7.40 -8.33 4.96
N GLY A 178 -7.52 -7.49 3.94
CA GLY A 178 -8.59 -6.51 3.78
C GLY A 178 -9.06 -6.42 2.32
N VAL A 179 -9.86 -5.41 2.01
CA VAL A 179 -10.12 -5.05 0.62
C VAL A 179 -8.84 -4.47 0.05
N GLU A 180 -8.31 -5.09 -1.00
CA GLU A 180 -7.12 -4.57 -1.67
C GLU A 180 -7.46 -3.27 -2.41
N VAL A 181 -6.63 -2.25 -2.22
CA VAL A 181 -6.63 -0.99 -2.96
C VAL A 181 -5.21 -0.65 -3.41
N ILE A 182 -5.10 0.25 -4.37
CA ILE A 182 -3.83 0.77 -4.88
C ILE A 182 -3.80 2.27 -4.66
N ILE A 183 -2.69 2.77 -4.12
CA ILE A 183 -2.41 4.20 -4.01
C ILE A 183 -1.06 4.44 -4.71
N GLY A 184 -1.09 5.18 -5.81
CA GLY A 184 0.11 5.48 -6.59
C GLY A 184 0.31 6.97 -6.76
N MET A 185 1.53 7.38 -7.06
CA MET A 185 1.87 8.73 -7.47
C MET A 185 2.90 8.66 -8.60
N THR A 186 2.74 9.51 -9.61
CA THR A 186 3.74 9.70 -10.66
C THR A 186 3.87 11.18 -11.00
N THR A 187 5.08 11.62 -11.36
CA THR A 187 5.31 13.01 -11.79
C THR A 187 5.07 13.16 -13.29
N ASP A 188 3.99 13.84 -13.65
CA ASP A 188 3.71 14.22 -15.04
C ASP A 188 4.51 15.49 -15.41
N PRO A 189 5.12 15.56 -16.62
CA PRO A 189 5.91 16.72 -17.05
C PRO A 189 5.13 18.05 -17.15
N GLN A 190 3.80 18.00 -17.32
CA GLN A 190 2.96 19.18 -17.47
C GLN A 190 2.22 19.53 -16.17
N PHE A 191 1.77 18.52 -15.43
CA PHE A 191 0.91 18.69 -14.27
C PHE A 191 1.64 18.54 -12.92
N GLY A 192 2.90 18.08 -12.92
CA GLY A 192 3.61 17.75 -11.68
C GLY A 192 3.12 16.42 -11.10
N PRO A 193 3.25 16.20 -9.78
CA PRO A 193 2.84 14.94 -9.16
C PRO A 193 1.34 14.72 -9.26
N VAL A 194 0.95 13.55 -9.77
CA VAL A 194 -0.43 13.10 -9.91
C VAL A 194 -0.60 11.83 -9.09
N LEU A 195 -1.53 11.88 -8.14
CA LEU A 195 -1.93 10.76 -7.30
C LEU A 195 -3.04 9.96 -8.00
N ALA A 196 -2.94 8.64 -7.92
CA ALA A 196 -3.91 7.67 -8.41
C ALA A 196 -4.45 6.83 -7.24
N PHE A 197 -5.75 6.59 -7.24
CA PHE A 197 -6.42 5.69 -6.30
C PHE A 197 -7.34 4.75 -7.06
N GLY A 198 -7.33 3.47 -6.69
CA GLY A 198 -8.24 2.47 -7.25
C GLY A 198 -8.39 1.28 -6.32
N LEU A 199 -9.38 0.42 -6.61
CA LEU A 199 -9.35 -0.93 -6.03
C LEU A 199 -8.09 -1.67 -6.48
N GLY A 200 -7.72 -2.73 -5.78
CA GLY A 200 -6.60 -3.62 -6.04
C GLY A 200 -7.03 -5.00 -6.53
N GLY A 201 -6.06 -5.92 -6.62
CA GLY A 201 -6.26 -7.30 -7.06
C GLY A 201 -6.67 -7.45 -8.54
N ILE A 202 -7.24 -8.61 -8.87
CA ILE A 202 -7.64 -8.98 -10.26
C ILE A 202 -8.64 -7.96 -10.86
N MET A 203 -9.36 -7.21 -10.02
CA MET A 203 -10.38 -6.26 -10.46
C MET A 203 -9.81 -5.03 -11.18
N VAL A 204 -8.55 -4.66 -10.95
CA VAL A 204 -7.91 -3.49 -11.59
C VAL A 204 -7.65 -3.71 -13.06
N GLU A 205 -7.11 -4.87 -13.41
CA GLU A 205 -6.74 -5.22 -14.79
C GLU A 205 -7.97 -5.26 -15.70
N VAL A 206 -9.12 -5.66 -15.13
CA VAL A 206 -10.38 -5.84 -15.86
C VAL A 206 -11.21 -4.56 -15.86
N LEU A 207 -11.35 -3.86 -14.73
CA LEU A 207 -12.28 -2.73 -14.60
C LEU A 207 -11.67 -1.37 -14.92
N LYS A 208 -10.33 -1.24 -14.87
CA LYS A 208 -9.60 0.03 -15.04
C LYS A 208 -10.20 1.16 -14.19
N ASP A 209 -10.58 0.82 -12.96
CA ASP A 209 -11.35 1.67 -12.06
C ASP A 209 -10.40 2.46 -11.16
N VAL A 210 -9.89 3.57 -11.72
CA VAL A 210 -8.90 4.42 -11.09
C VAL A 210 -9.35 5.88 -11.20
N ALA A 211 -9.22 6.62 -10.12
CA ALA A 211 -9.41 8.07 -10.07
C ALA A 211 -8.07 8.76 -9.85
N PHE A 212 -7.95 10.01 -10.32
CA PHE A 212 -6.70 10.79 -10.29
C PHE A 212 -6.91 12.17 -9.66
N ARG A 213 -5.90 12.67 -8.96
CA ARG A 213 -5.84 14.04 -8.44
C ARG A 213 -4.43 14.61 -8.61
N ILE A 214 -4.32 15.92 -8.84
CA ILE A 214 -3.03 16.62 -8.87
C ILE A 214 -2.67 16.99 -7.44
N VAL A 215 -1.44 16.74 -7.03
CA VAL A 215 -0.89 17.09 -5.71
C VAL A 215 -0.60 18.61 -5.66
N PRO A 216 -0.84 19.30 -4.52
CA PRO A 216 -1.29 18.78 -3.22
C PRO A 216 -2.80 18.60 -3.11
N LEU A 217 -3.22 17.56 -2.37
CA LEU A 217 -4.63 17.25 -2.08
C LEU A 217 -5.07 17.89 -0.76
N GLU A 218 -6.32 18.34 -0.72
CA GLU A 218 -7.03 18.70 0.52
C GLU A 218 -7.94 17.54 0.98
N PRO A 219 -8.44 17.54 2.23
CA PRO A 219 -9.33 16.48 2.72
C PRO A 219 -10.55 16.21 1.84
N ARG A 220 -11.10 17.26 1.20
CA ARG A 220 -12.20 17.11 0.24
C ARG A 220 -11.80 16.30 -1.00
N ASP A 221 -10.54 16.40 -1.44
CA ASP A 221 -10.05 15.69 -2.62
C ASP A 221 -9.85 14.21 -2.31
N ALA A 222 -9.31 13.91 -1.12
CA ALA A 222 -9.20 12.54 -0.60
C ALA A 222 -10.58 11.87 -0.49
N GLY A 223 -11.57 12.56 0.09
CA GLY A 223 -12.91 12.01 0.16
C GLY A 223 -13.58 11.82 -1.22
N GLN A 224 -13.29 12.70 -2.19
CA GLN A 224 -13.83 12.55 -3.53
C GLN A 224 -13.16 11.43 -4.32
N ILE A 225 -11.82 11.31 -4.27
CA ILE A 225 -11.10 10.31 -5.07
C ILE A 225 -11.48 8.88 -4.66
N VAL A 226 -11.72 8.65 -3.36
CA VAL A 226 -12.18 7.35 -2.84
C VAL A 226 -13.61 7.03 -3.27
N ARG A 227 -14.51 8.01 -3.30
CA ARG A 227 -15.93 7.81 -3.67
C ARG A 227 -16.18 7.80 -5.18
N GLU A 228 -15.23 8.28 -5.98
CA GLU A 228 -15.36 8.39 -7.44
C GLU A 228 -15.22 7.04 -8.16
N ILE A 229 -14.47 6.10 -7.57
CA ILE A 229 -14.28 4.77 -8.15
C ILE A 229 -15.59 3.97 -8.13
N LYS A 230 -15.85 3.22 -9.20
CA LYS A 230 -17.05 2.35 -9.32
C LYS A 230 -17.08 1.26 -8.26
N GLY A 231 -15.91 0.86 -7.78
CA GLY A 231 -15.68 -0.11 -6.74
C GLY A 231 -15.91 0.38 -5.32
N TYR A 232 -16.22 1.66 -5.12
CA TYR A 232 -16.50 2.23 -3.79
C TYR A 232 -17.50 1.41 -2.95
N PRO A 233 -18.60 0.84 -3.49
CA PRO A 233 -19.51 -0.01 -2.71
C PRO A 233 -18.85 -1.26 -2.10
N VAL A 234 -17.72 -1.72 -2.62
CA VAL A 234 -16.94 -2.81 -2.01
C VAL A 234 -16.26 -2.34 -0.73
N LEU A 235 -15.77 -1.10 -0.71
CA LEU A 235 -15.18 -0.48 0.48
C LEU A 235 -16.23 -0.19 1.55
N GLU A 236 -17.49 0.07 1.18
CA GLU A 236 -18.60 0.19 2.15
C GLU A 236 -19.05 -1.15 2.74
N GLY A 237 -18.54 -2.27 2.21
CA GLY A 237 -18.89 -3.62 2.62
C GLY A 237 -19.97 -4.24 1.74
N VAL A 238 -19.80 -5.53 1.44
CA VAL A 238 -20.72 -6.30 0.61
C VAL A 238 -21.12 -7.60 1.30
N ARG A 239 -22.38 -8.02 1.14
CA ARG A 239 -22.87 -9.34 1.59
C ARG A 239 -22.63 -9.62 3.08
N GLY A 240 -22.78 -8.60 3.94
CA GLY A 240 -22.62 -8.74 5.39
C GLY A 240 -21.17 -8.72 5.88
N GLN A 241 -20.20 -8.49 4.99
CA GLN A 241 -18.84 -8.13 5.39
C GLN A 241 -18.81 -6.68 5.87
N PRO A 242 -18.03 -6.37 6.92
CA PRO A 242 -17.83 -4.99 7.35
C PRO A 242 -17.14 -4.19 6.24
N GLY A 243 -17.47 -2.91 6.15
CA GLY A 243 -16.74 -1.97 5.28
C GLY A 243 -15.34 -1.68 5.82
N ALA A 244 -14.49 -1.16 4.95
CA ALA A 244 -13.19 -0.62 5.32
C ALA A 244 -13.35 0.72 6.08
N ASP A 245 -12.33 1.07 6.85
CA ASP A 245 -12.17 2.38 7.45
C ASP A 245 -11.81 3.40 6.35
N ILE A 246 -12.83 4.10 5.86
CA ILE A 246 -12.69 5.11 4.81
C ILE A 246 -11.88 6.31 5.31
N ASP A 247 -12.01 6.69 6.57
CA ASP A 247 -11.28 7.83 7.13
C ASP A 247 -9.77 7.53 7.20
N ALA A 248 -9.40 6.29 7.53
CA ALA A 248 -8.01 5.84 7.48
C ALA A 248 -7.44 5.83 6.05
N LEU A 249 -8.23 5.42 5.04
CA LEU A 249 -7.81 5.50 3.64
C LEU A 249 -7.64 6.95 3.17
N GLU A 250 -8.60 7.82 3.49
CA GLU A 250 -8.51 9.26 3.17
C GLU A 250 -7.28 9.89 3.83
N SER A 251 -6.97 9.53 5.08
CA SER A 251 -5.77 9.99 5.79
C SER A 251 -4.48 9.53 5.11
N MET A 252 -4.39 8.24 4.74
CA MET A 252 -3.24 7.70 4.02
C MET A 252 -3.03 8.40 2.66
N ILE A 253 -4.09 8.74 1.93
CA ILE A 253 -4.01 9.49 0.67
C ILE A 253 -3.43 10.90 0.90
N LEU A 254 -3.83 11.57 1.98
CA LEU A 254 -3.29 12.88 2.34
C LEU A 254 -1.83 12.80 2.77
N GLU A 255 -1.45 11.75 3.51
CA GLU A 255 -0.05 11.48 3.88
C GLU A 255 0.81 11.25 2.63
N VAL A 256 0.33 10.46 1.67
CA VAL A 256 1.00 10.26 0.38
C VAL A 256 1.11 11.56 -0.42
N SER A 257 0.07 12.40 -0.42
CA SER A 257 0.12 13.71 -1.05
C SER A 257 1.18 14.62 -0.41
N ALA A 258 1.23 14.68 0.92
CA ALA A 258 2.22 15.47 1.64
C ALA A 258 3.64 14.95 1.41
N PHE A 259 3.81 13.63 1.38
CA PHE A 259 5.08 12.98 1.04
C PHE A 259 5.55 13.36 -0.37
N ALA A 260 4.66 13.31 -1.37
CA ALA A 260 4.97 13.70 -2.73
C ALA A 260 5.38 15.19 -2.87
N GLU A 261 4.77 16.07 -2.07
CA GLU A 261 5.13 17.49 -2.04
C GLU A 261 6.51 17.72 -1.37
N ALA A 262 6.79 16.97 -0.30
CA ALA A 262 8.05 17.07 0.44
C ALA A 262 9.26 16.48 -0.32
N HIS A 263 9.03 15.52 -1.21
CA HIS A 263 10.07 14.78 -1.93
C HIS A 263 9.96 14.93 -3.47
N PRO A 264 10.25 16.11 -4.02
CA PRO A 264 10.20 16.34 -5.48
C PRO A 264 11.19 15.48 -6.28
N GLU A 265 12.19 14.87 -5.62
CA GLU A 265 13.12 13.91 -6.19
C GLU A 265 12.52 12.53 -6.47
N ILE A 266 11.29 12.25 -6.00
CA ILE A 266 10.57 11.00 -6.26
C ILE A 266 9.75 11.16 -7.53
N ALA A 267 10.03 10.32 -8.52
CA ALA A 267 9.31 10.29 -9.79
C ALA A 267 8.08 9.37 -9.77
N GLU A 268 8.13 8.32 -8.96
CA GLU A 268 7.05 7.33 -8.83
C GLU A 268 6.99 6.76 -7.42
N LEU A 269 5.78 6.58 -6.91
CA LEU A 269 5.45 5.82 -5.71
C LEU A 269 4.30 4.87 -6.05
N ASP A 270 4.39 3.61 -5.63
CA ASP A 270 3.34 2.61 -5.78
C ASP A 270 3.15 1.86 -4.46
N LEU A 271 1.98 2.03 -3.83
CA LEU A 271 1.53 1.25 -2.67
C LEU A 271 0.53 0.21 -3.19
N ASN A 272 1.02 -1.02 -3.39
CA ASN A 272 0.24 -2.06 -4.04
C ASN A 272 0.65 -3.47 -3.59
N PRO A 273 -0.15 -4.17 -2.77
CA PRO A 273 -1.45 -3.73 -2.27
C PRO A 273 -1.37 -2.83 -1.03
N VAL A 274 -2.41 -2.02 -0.85
CA VAL A 274 -2.84 -1.51 0.45
C VAL A 274 -4.05 -2.34 0.89
N PHE A 275 -4.03 -2.86 2.11
CA PHE A 275 -5.18 -3.53 2.70
C PHE A 275 -6.04 -2.52 3.45
N ALA A 276 -7.24 -2.29 2.93
CA ALA A 276 -8.27 -1.50 3.56
C ALA A 276 -9.13 -2.40 4.46
N ARG A 277 -9.10 -2.16 5.77
CA ARG A 277 -9.71 -3.00 6.80
C ARG A 277 -10.68 -2.17 7.64
N PRO A 278 -11.58 -2.80 8.40
CA PRO A 278 -12.50 -2.06 9.28
C PRO A 278 -11.83 -1.26 10.39
N ASP A 279 -10.55 -1.55 10.67
CA ASP A 279 -9.74 -0.98 11.75
C ASP A 279 -8.57 -0.12 11.22
N GLY A 280 -8.51 0.15 9.92
CA GLY A 280 -7.48 1.01 9.33
C GLY A 280 -7.08 0.63 7.91
N ALA A 281 -5.99 1.21 7.44
CA ALA A 281 -5.37 0.91 6.16
C ALA A 281 -3.86 0.69 6.34
N ILE A 282 -3.30 -0.32 5.65
CA ILE A 282 -1.87 -0.64 5.73
C ILE A 282 -1.31 -1.05 4.36
N ALA A 283 -0.21 -0.43 3.94
CA ALA A 283 0.50 -0.86 2.74
C ALA A 283 1.37 -2.10 3.04
N VAL A 284 1.12 -3.20 2.32
CA VAL A 284 1.86 -4.46 2.49
C VAL A 284 3.03 -4.60 1.53
N ASP A 285 3.02 -3.84 0.45
CA ASP A 285 4.13 -3.68 -0.48
C ASP A 285 4.23 -2.22 -0.93
N ALA A 286 5.45 -1.79 -1.21
CA ALA A 286 5.75 -0.41 -1.57
C ALA A 286 6.94 -0.35 -2.52
N ARG A 287 6.83 0.52 -3.53
CA ARG A 287 7.91 0.80 -4.48
C ARG A 287 8.09 2.29 -4.65
N VAL A 288 9.32 2.76 -4.50
CA VAL A 288 9.71 4.16 -4.73
C VAL A 288 10.76 4.24 -5.83
N VAL A 289 10.54 5.11 -6.81
CA VAL A 289 11.47 5.41 -7.90
C VAL A 289 11.85 6.88 -7.85
N LEU A 290 13.15 7.14 -7.82
CA LEU A 290 13.75 8.47 -7.88
C LEU A 290 13.81 8.99 -9.33
N ALA A 291 13.69 10.29 -9.48
CA ALA A 291 13.99 10.98 -10.73
C ALA A 291 15.47 10.80 -11.12
N GLU A 292 15.72 10.67 -12.43
CA GLU A 292 17.08 10.75 -12.99
C GLU A 292 17.71 12.09 -12.55
N ALA A 293 19.00 12.06 -12.19
CA ALA A 293 19.76 13.23 -11.75
C ALA A 293 20.12 14.15 -12.92
#